data_AF-A0A4S2IZG6-F1
#
_entry.id   AF-A0A4S2IZG6-F1
#
_cell.length_a   1.000
_cell.length_b   1.000
_cell.length_c   1.000
_cell.angle_alpha   90.00
_cell.angle_beta   90.00
_cell.angle_gamma   90.00
#
_symmetry.space_group_name_H-M   'P 1'
#
loop_
_entity.id
_entity.type
_entity.pdbx_description
1 polymer ?
#
loop_
_entity_poly.entity_id
_entity_poly.type
_entity_poly.pdbx_seq_one_letter_code
_entity_poly.pdbx_strand_id
1 'polypeptide(L)' 'MALRILAKLTELETDPLGFNTTALVSRPERRRLRVGDYRVVYTIDNGELVVWVIHVGHRSTVYET' A
#
# COMPACT_ATOMS: atom_id res chain seq x y z
N MET A 1 3.81 0.30 -15.44
CA MET A 1 3.87 -0.03 -13.99
C MET A 1 3.28 1.08 -13.12
N ALA A 2 3.77 2.33 -13.24
CA ALA A 2 3.25 3.49 -12.52
C ALA A 2 1.73 3.68 -12.67
N LEU A 3 1.19 3.52 -13.89
CA LEU A 3 -0.26 3.59 -14.14
C LEU A 3 -1.10 2.58 -13.35
N ARG A 4 -0.57 1.37 -13.07
CA ARG A 4 -1.29 0.36 -12.26
C ARG A 4 -1.32 0.73 -10.78
N ILE A 5 -0.25 1.35 -10.30
CA ILE A 5 -0.17 1.87 -8.93
C ILE A 5 -1.14 3.04 -8.80
N LEU A 6 -1.10 4.00 -9.74
CA LEU A 6 -2.01 5.14 -9.75
C LEU A 6 -3.48 4.72 -9.76
N ALA A 7 -3.86 3.79 -10.63
CA ALA A 7 -5.24 3.27 -10.68
C ALA A 7 -5.68 2.63 -9.35
N LYS A 8 -4.78 1.95 -8.65
CA LYS A 8 -5.08 1.37 -7.33
C LYS A 8 -5.10 2.41 -6.21
N LEU A 9 -4.32 3.49 -6.32
CA LEU A 9 -4.38 4.61 -5.39
C LEU A 9 -5.70 5.39 -5.51
N THR A 10 -6.24 5.56 -6.72
CA THR A 10 -7.56 6.17 -6.91
C THR A 10 -8.70 5.32 -6.35
N GLU A 11 -8.56 3.99 -6.36
CA GLU A 11 -9.51 3.10 -5.66
C GLU A 11 -9.46 3.30 -4.14
N LEU A 12 -8.26 3.47 -3.57
CA LEU A 12 -8.06 3.74 -2.14
C LEU A 12 -8.67 5.07 -1.68
N GLU A 13 -8.74 6.08 -2.56
CA GLU A 13 -9.39 7.35 -2.24
C GLU A 13 -10.90 7.18 -2.04
N THR A 14 -11.51 6.26 -2.81
CA THR A 14 -12.95 5.98 -2.73
C THR A 14 -13.29 5.02 -1.57
N ASP A 15 -12.46 3.99 -1.38
CA ASP A 15 -12.57 3.06 -0.26
C ASP A 15 -11.18 2.73 0.32
N PRO A 16 -10.74 3.47 1.35
CA PRO A 16 -9.45 3.28 2.01
C PRO A 16 -9.26 1.91 2.64
N LEU A 17 -10.35 1.16 2.86
CA LEU A 17 -10.34 -0.18 3.47
C LEU A 17 -10.70 -1.28 2.47
N GLY A 18 -10.75 -0.93 1.18
CA GLY A 18 -11.15 -1.81 0.09
C GLY A 18 -10.26 -3.04 -0.11
N PHE A 19 -10.61 -3.81 -1.14
CA PHE A 19 -10.01 -5.12 -1.43
C PHE A 19 -8.49 -5.04 -1.65
N ASN A 20 -7.77 -6.08 -1.21
CA ASN A 20 -6.31 -6.23 -1.28
C ASN A 20 -5.50 -5.39 -0.28
N THR A 21 -6.14 -4.92 0.79
CA THR A 21 -5.47 -4.27 1.90
C THR A 21 -5.32 -5.23 3.08
N THR A 22 -4.21 -5.17 3.81
CA THR A 22 -3.98 -5.99 5.01
C THR A 22 -3.28 -5.14 6.05
N ALA A 23 -3.77 -5.14 7.30
CA ALA A 23 -3.06 -4.50 8.40
C ALA A 23 -1.68 -5.15 8.61
N LEU A 24 -0.67 -4.36 8.93
CA LEU A 24 0.64 -4.88 9.28
C LEU A 24 0.60 -5.43 10.71
N VAL A 25 1.13 -6.65 10.91
CA VAL A 25 1.11 -7.33 12.22
C VAL A 25 1.85 -6.53 13.29
N SER A 26 2.98 -5.91 12.93
CA SER A 26 3.78 -5.10 13.87
C SER A 26 3.26 -3.68 14.06
N ARG A 27 2.39 -3.19 13.17
CA ARG A 27 1.90 -1.81 13.09
C ARG A 27 0.45 -1.79 12.60
N PRO A 28 -0.53 -2.10 13.47
CA PRO A 28 -1.92 -2.28 13.08
C PRO A 28 -2.58 -1.04 12.46
N GLU A 29 -2.06 0.14 12.79
CA GLU A 29 -2.48 1.44 12.23
C GLU A 29 -2.09 1.57 10.74
N ARG A 30 -1.09 0.79 10.31
CA ARG A 30 -0.63 0.77 8.91
C ARG A 30 -1.18 -0.43 8.18
N ARG A 31 -1.46 -0.21 6.91
CA ARG A 31 -2.00 -1.21 6.00
C ARG A 31 -1.10 -1.32 4.78
N ARG A 32 -1.00 -2.53 4.22
CA ARG A 32 -0.33 -2.79 2.94
C ARG A 32 -1.35 -3.05 1.85
N LEU A 33 -1.15 -2.47 0.69
CA LEU A 33 -1.87 -2.75 -0.55
C LEU A 33 -0.92 -3.50 -1.51
N ARG A 34 -1.40 -4.61 -2.09
CA ARG A 34 -0.66 -5.34 -3.13
C ARG A 34 -1.06 -4.85 -4.52
N VAL A 35 -0.08 -4.43 -5.32
CA VAL A 35 -0.27 -4.04 -6.73
C VAL A 35 0.66 -4.88 -7.60
N GLY A 36 0.19 -6.06 -8.02
CA GLY A 36 1.03 -7.03 -8.73
C GLY A 36 2.22 -7.48 -7.87
N ASP A 37 3.44 -7.15 -8.32
CA ASP A 37 4.69 -7.44 -7.61
C ASP A 37 5.10 -6.37 -6.59
N TYR A 38 4.36 -5.26 -6.53
CA TYR A 38 4.64 -4.11 -5.69
C TYR A 38 3.78 -4.10 -4.42
N ARG A 39 4.30 -3.44 -3.38
CA ARG A 39 3.58 -3.20 -2.12
C ARG A 39 3.60 -1.71 -1.79
N VAL A 40 2.41 -1.16 -1.59
CA VAL A 40 2.20 0.20 -1.08
C VAL A 40 1.84 0.06 0.40
N VAL A 41 2.37 0.91 1.27
CA VAL A 41 1.92 0.98 2.66
C VAL A 41 1.25 2.32 2.87
N TYR A 42 0.17 2.34 3.61
CA TYR A 42 -0.56 3.55 3.89
C TYR A 42 -1.13 3.48 5.31
N THR A 43 -1.51 4.64 5.81
CA THR A 43 -2.26 4.80 7.05
C THR A 43 -3.42 5.74 6.79
N ILE A 44 -4.43 5.68 7.65
CA ILE A 44 -5.51 6.65 7.68
C ILE A 44 -5.37 7.37 9.01
N ASP A 45 -5.02 8.65 8.97
CA ASP A 45 -4.82 9.46 10.17
C ASP A 45 -5.87 10.58 10.18
N ASN A 46 -6.74 10.59 11.19
CA ASN A 46 -7.84 11.56 11.31
C ASN A 46 -8.71 11.71 10.04
N GLY A 47 -8.88 10.64 9.26
CA GLY A 47 -9.63 10.65 8.01
C GLY A 47 -8.80 11.02 6.78
N GLU A 48 -7.54 11.40 6.95
CA GLU A 48 -6.60 11.65 5.86
C GLU A 48 -5.87 10.37 5.46
N LEU A 49 -5.90 10.06 4.16
CA LEU A 49 -5.15 8.95 3.60
C LEU A 49 -3.69 9.35 3.40
N VAL A 50 -2.80 8.84 4.25
CA VAL A 50 -1.36 9.10 4.13
C VAL A 50 -0.67 7.88 3.53
N VAL A 51 -0.17 8.03 2.30
CA VAL A 51 0.43 6.95 1.52
C VAL A 51 1.95 7.03 1.54
N TRP A 52 2.60 5.96 1.99
CA TRP A 52 4.05 5.77 1.98
C TRP A 52 4.43 4.64 1.01
N VAL A 53 5.11 4.98 -0.08
CA VAL A 53 5.58 3.95 -1.02
C VAL A 53 6.87 3.33 -0.48
N ILE A 54 6.75 2.26 0.30
CA ILE A 54 7.90 1.65 1.01
C ILE A 54 8.78 0.80 0.09
N HIS A 55 8.24 0.19 -0.98
CA HIS A 55 9.08 -0.53 -1.93
C HIS A 55 8.48 -0.62 -3.33
N VAL A 56 9.27 -0.20 -4.33
CA VAL A 56 9.00 -0.43 -5.75
C VAL A 56 9.96 -1.52 -6.27
N GLY A 57 9.70 -2.80 -5.99
CA GLY A 57 10.57 -3.90 -6.46
C GLY A 57 9.96 -5.29 -6.32
N HIS A 58 10.46 -6.25 -7.12
CA HIS A 58 10.06 -7.66 -7.10
C HIS A 58 10.36 -8.30 -5.73
N ARG A 59 9.51 -9.24 -5.28
CA ARG A 59 9.57 -9.85 -3.93
C ARG A 59 10.91 -10.49 -3.53
N SER A 60 11.80 -10.75 -4.49
CA SER A 60 13.11 -11.38 -4.28
C SER A 60 14.21 -10.42 -3.85
N THR A 61 14.00 -9.10 -3.96
CA THR A 61 15.01 -8.06 -3.67
C THR A 61 14.66 -7.17 -2.47
N VAL A 62 13.56 -7.48 -1.76
CA VAL A 62 13.00 -6.61 -0.70
C VAL A 62 13.55 -6.91 0.70
N TYR A 63 14.37 -7.96 0.87
CA TYR A 63 15.05 -8.24 2.15
C TYR A 63 16.54 -7.85 2.17
N GLU A 64 17.06 -7.23 1.10
CA GLU A 64 18.42 -6.67 1.10
C GLU A 64 18.35 -5.19 1.49
N THR A 65 18.18 -4.89 2.77
CA THR A 65 18.71 -3.70 3.51
C THR A 65 18.32 -3.83 4.97
#